data_AF-A0A7W6ZJR4-F1
#
_entry.id   AF-A0A7W6ZJR4-F1
#
_cell.length_a   1.000
_cell.length_b   1.000
_cell.length_c   1.000
_cell.angle_alpha   90.00
_cell.angle_beta   90.00
_cell.angle_gamma   90.00
#
_symmetry.space_group_name_H-M   'P 1'
#
loop_
_entity.id
_entity.type
_entity.pdbx_description
1 polymer ?
#
loop_
_entity_poly.entity_id
_entity_poly.type
_entity_poly.pdbx_seq_one_letter_code
_entity_poly.pdbx_strand_id
1 'polypeptide(L)' 'MQRRLSAILLADVVGYTRLMEIDDITTLSRLKSLRHDLVDPCIAAHNGRIVKLMGDGMLVEFASVADAVRCATEVQRGGG' A
#
# COMPACT_ATOMS: atom_id res chain seq x y z
N MET A 1 1.99 24.32 14.80
CA MET A 1 1.10 23.44 14.00
C MET A 1 1.19 23.89 12.54
N GLN A 2 1.85 23.12 11.68
CA GLN A 2 1.93 23.43 10.25
C GLN A 2 0.72 22.83 9.53
N ARG A 3 -0.01 23.66 8.78
CA ARG A 3 -1.09 23.22 7.90
C ARG A 3 -0.54 23.05 6.49
N ARG A 4 -0.80 21.90 5.88
CA ARG A 4 -0.44 21.61 4.48
C ARG A 4 -1.53 20.73 3.87
N LEU A 5 -1.75 20.89 2.57
CA LEU A 5 -2.58 19.98 1.78
C LEU A 5 -1.80 18.68 1.53
N SER A 6 -2.42 17.54 1.85
CA SER A 6 -1.85 16.21 1.60
C SER A 6 -2.92 15.31 0.97
N ALA A 7 -2.50 14.38 0.12
CA ALA A 7 -3.32 13.30 -0.37
C ALA A 7 -3.10 12.06 0.51
N ILE A 8 -4.20 11.42 0.93
CA ILE A 8 -4.15 10.21 1.75
C ILE A 8 -4.65 9.02 0.92
N LEU A 9 -3.82 7.99 0.81
CA LEU A 9 -4.16 6.71 0.21
C LEU A 9 -4.41 5.69 1.33
N LEU A 10 -5.54 5.02 1.26
CA LEU A 10 -5.87 3.85 2.06
C LEU A 10 -5.94 2.64 1.12
N ALA A 11 -5.24 1.56 1.47
CA ALA A 11 -5.26 0.32 0.71
C ALA A 11 -5.38 -0.88 1.66
N ASP A 12 -6.04 -1.93 1.20
CA ASP A 12 -6.33 -3.15 1.95
C ASP A 12 -6.43 -4.37 1.02
N VAL A 13 -6.25 -5.57 1.55
CA VAL A 13 -6.30 -6.80 0.73
C VAL A 13 -7.73 -7.32 0.65
N VAL A 14 -8.27 -7.36 -0.57
CA VAL A 14 -9.62 -7.88 -0.81
C VAL A 14 -9.71 -9.35 -0.39
N GLY A 15 -10.63 -9.65 0.54
CA GLY A 15 -10.88 -11.02 1.01
C GLY A 15 -9.82 -11.57 1.96
N TYR A 16 -8.98 -10.71 2.55
CA TYR A 16 -7.90 -11.14 3.45
C TYR A 16 -8.34 -12.11 4.55
N THR A 17 -9.45 -11.82 5.25
CA THR A 17 -9.98 -12.72 6.28
C THR A 17 -10.21 -14.14 5.75
N ARG A 18 -10.82 -14.27 4.57
CA ARG A 18 -11.05 -15.57 3.94
C ARG A 18 -9.74 -16.25 3.52
N LEU A 19 -8.77 -15.50 3.00
CA LEU A 19 -7.47 -16.03 2.63
C LEU A 19 -6.72 -16.58 3.85
N MET A 20 -6.77 -15.83 4.96
CA MET A 20 -6.21 -16.23 6.25
C MET A 20 -6.90 -17.47 6.85
N GLU A 21 -8.21 -17.63 6.65
CA GLU A 21 -8.94 -18.84 7.08
C GLU A 21 -8.54 -20.09 6.28
N ILE A 22 -8.20 -19.93 5.00
CA ILE A 22 -7.83 -21.05 4.12
C ILE A 22 -6.38 -21.48 4.34
N ASP A 23 -5.46 -20.52 4.35
CA ASP A 23 -4.02 -20.76 4.55
C ASP A 23 -3.34 -19.47 5.03
N ASP A 24 -3.11 -19.38 6.34
CA ASP A 24 -2.54 -18.21 7.00
C ASP A 24 -1.06 -18.01 6.65
N ILE A 25 -0.25 -19.07 6.67
CA ILE A 25 1.19 -19.02 6.42
C ILE A 25 1.48 -18.54 5.00
N THR A 26 0.82 -19.12 4.01
CA THR A 26 1.01 -18.73 2.61
C THR A 26 0.50 -17.32 2.35
N THR A 27 -0.64 -16.95 2.93
CA THR A 27 -1.21 -15.60 2.79
C THR A 27 -0.27 -14.55 3.37
N LEU A 28 0.26 -14.76 4.58
CA LEU A 28 1.22 -13.85 5.19
C LEU A 28 2.54 -13.76 4.43
N SER A 29 3.05 -14.89 3.92
CA SER A 29 4.28 -14.91 3.11
C SER A 29 4.10 -14.10 1.82
N ARG A 30 2.99 -14.30 1.10
CA ARG A 30 2.68 -13.55 -0.14
C ARG A 30 2.47 -12.07 0.12
N LEU A 31 1.77 -11.71 1.20
CA LEU A 31 1.59 -10.30 1.58
C LEU A 31 2.93 -9.62 1.87
N LYS A 32 3.84 -10.29 2.58
CA LYS A 32 5.19 -9.77 2.85
C LYS A 32 5.99 -9.57 1.57
N SER A 33 6.01 -10.56 0.67
CA SER A 33 6.69 -10.45 -0.63
C SER A 33 6.10 -9.34 -1.49
N LEU A 34 4.77 -9.30 -1.65
CA LEU A 34 4.09 -8.24 -2.41
C LEU A 34 4.45 -6.85 -1.88
N ARG A 35 4.49 -6.70 -0.55
CA ARG A 35 4.83 -5.42 0.07
C ARG A 35 6.28 -5.03 -0.17
N HIS A 36 7.21 -5.96 0.03
CA HIS A 36 8.64 -5.72 -0.16
C HIS A 36 9.03 -5.48 -1.63
N ASP A 37 8.48 -6.30 -2.54
CA ASP A 37 8.93 -6.36 -3.93
C ASP A 37 8.24 -5.34 -4.83
N LEU A 38 7.01 -4.92 -4.48
CA LEU A 38 6.20 -4.03 -5.31
C LEU A 38 5.69 -2.79 -4.56
N VAL A 39 4.98 -2.96 -3.44
CA VAL A 39 4.22 -1.85 -2.84
C VAL A 39 5.13 -0.80 -2.21
N ASP A 40 6.07 -1.21 -1.35
CA ASP A 40 6.97 -0.27 -0.66
C ASP A 40 7.89 0.46 -1.66
N PRO A 41 8.50 -0.21 -2.67
CA PRO A 41 9.26 0.46 -3.72
C PRO A 41 8.40 1.45 -4.53
N CYS A 42 7.17 1.08 -4.90
CA CYS A 42 6.28 1.97 -5.65
C CYS A 42 5.91 3.21 -4.82
N ILE A 43 5.60 3.05 -3.53
CA ILE A 43 5.33 4.18 -2.63
C ILE A 43 6.54 5.12 -2.59
N ALA A 44 7.74 4.57 -2.42
CA ALA A 44 8.97 5.36 -2.39
C ALA A 44 9.24 6.09 -3.71
N ALA A 45 9.05 5.43 -4.86
CA ALA A 45 9.25 6.00 -6.19
C ALA A 45 8.31 7.20 -6.47
N HIS A 46 7.12 7.19 -5.87
CA HIS A 46 6.14 8.28 -5.97
C HIS A 46 6.16 9.23 -4.76
N ASN A 47 7.27 9.31 -4.02
CA ASN A 47 7.44 10.23 -2.88
C ASN A 47 6.36 10.09 -1.78
N GLY A 48 5.79 8.89 -1.65
CA GLY A 48 4.82 8.57 -0.61
C GLY A 48 5.51 8.24 0.71
N ARG A 49 4.78 8.45 1.81
CA ARG A 49 5.22 8.12 3.16
C ARG A 49 4.17 7.25 3.84
N ILE A 50 4.57 6.05 4.24
CA ILE A 50 3.72 5.20 5.08
C ILE A 50 3.56 5.87 6.44
N VAL A 51 2.33 6.21 6.78
CA VAL A 51 1.96 6.79 8.08
C VAL A 51 1.66 5.68 9.07
N LYS A 52 0.97 4.63 8.63
CA LYS A 52 0.57 3.52 9.49
C LYS A 52 0.35 2.24 8.68
N LEU A 53 0.71 1.11 9.28
CA LEU A 53 0.35 -0.24 8.83
C LEU A 53 -0.68 -0.84 9.80
N MET A 54 -1.66 -1.58 9.27
CA MET A 54 -2.79 -2.13 10.01
C MET A 54 -3.10 -3.54 9.51
N GLY A 55 -2.21 -4.50 9.80
CA GLY A 55 -2.32 -5.85 9.25
C GLY A 55 -2.00 -5.88 7.76
N ASP A 56 -3.01 -6.22 6.96
CA ASP A 56 -3.03 -6.13 5.50
C ASP A 56 -3.32 -4.72 4.97
N GLY A 57 -3.91 -3.87 5.82
CA GLY A 57 -4.19 -2.48 5.48
C GLY A 57 -3.00 -1.54 5.65
N MET A 58 -3.03 -0.41 4.91
CA MET A 58 -2.06 0.67 5.03
C MET A 58 -2.66 2.07 4.83
N LEU A 59 -2.05 3.05 5.49
CA LEU A 59 -2.29 4.47 5.32
C LEU A 59 -1.01 5.15 4.84
N VAL A 60 -1.08 5.77 3.66
CA VAL A 60 0.05 6.43 3.01
C VAL A 60 -0.28 7.88 2.73
N GLU A 61 0.63 8.78 3.06
CA GLU A 61 0.54 10.22 2.78
C GLU A 61 1.39 10.58 1.56
N PHE A 62 0.85 11.42 0.68
CA PHE A 62 1.57 12.04 -0.42
C PHE A 62 1.38 13.56 -0.38
N ALA A 63 2.40 14.31 -0.80
CA ALA A 63 2.29 15.76 -0.99
C ALA A 63 1.55 16.14 -2.30
N SER A 64 1.36 15.18 -3.20
CA SER A 64 0.78 15.36 -4.53
C SER A 64 -0.32 14.34 -4.79
N VAL A 65 -1.50 14.80 -5.23
CA VAL A 65 -2.60 13.92 -5.63
C VAL A 65 -2.21 13.07 -6.84
N ALA A 66 -1.46 13.65 -7.78
CA ALA A 66 -1.02 12.92 -8.97
C ALA A 66 -0.08 11.76 -8.61
N ASP A 67 0.81 11.96 -7.64
CA ASP A 67 1.72 10.90 -7.17
C ASP A 67 0.94 9.79 -6.47
N ALA A 68 -0.02 10.13 -5.61
CA ALA A 68 -0.88 9.15 -4.96
C ALA A 68 -1.65 8.28 -5.97
N VAL A 69 -2.24 8.90 -7.01
CA VAL A 69 -3.01 8.18 -8.04
C VAL A 69 -2.10 7.33 -8.92
N ARG A 70 -0.93 7.84 -9.32
CA ARG A 70 0.04 7.07 -10.10
C ARG A 70 0.54 5.86 -9.32
N CYS A 71 0.93 6.05 -8.06
CA CYS A 71 1.33 4.97 -7.17
C CYS A 71 0.23 3.91 -7.04
N ALA A 72 -1.01 4.31 -6.74
CA ALA A 72 -2.13 3.38 -6.60
C ALA A 72 -2.39 2.60 -7.89
N THR A 73 -2.30 3.26 -9.04
CA THR A 73 -2.51 2.63 -10.35
C THR A 73 -1.40 1.63 -10.67
N GLU A 74 -0.14 1.98 -10.40
CA GLU A 74 1.01 1.12 -10.68
C GLU A 74 1.03 -0.13 -9.80
N VAL A 75 0.74 0.02 -8.50
CA VAL A 75 0.55 -1.13 -7.59
C VAL A 75 -0.53 -2.08 -8.11
N GLN A 76 -1.68 -1.56 -8.56
CA GLN A 76 -2.77 -2.38 -9.07
C GLN A 76 -2.47 -3.05 -10.41
N ARG A 77 -1.55 -2.49 -11.21
CA ARG A 77 -1.10 -3.09 -12.47
C ARG A 77 -0.03 -4.17 -12.30
N GLY A 78 0.53 -4.31 -11.09
CA GLY A 78 1.57 -5.30 -10.80
C GLY A 78 3.01 -4.82 -11.10
N GLY A 79 3.22 -3.51 -11.28
CA GLY A 79 4.49 -2.91 -11.69
C GLY A 79 4.48 -2.41 -13.14
N GLY A 80 5.44 -1.55 -13.47
CA GLY A 80 5.72 -1.07 -14.83
C GLY A 80 6.64 -1.98 -15.62
#